data_AF-A0A9E3C9S1-F1
#
_entry.id   AF-A0A9E3C9S1-F1
#
_cell.length_a   1.000
_cell.length_b   1.000
_cell.length_c   1.000
_cell.angle_alpha   90.00
_cell.angle_beta   90.00
_cell.angle_gamma   90.00
#
_symmetry.space_group_name_H-M   'P 1'
#
loop_
_entity.id
_entity.type
_entity.pdbx_description
1 polymer ?
#
loop_
_entity_poly.entity_id
_entity_poly.type
_entity_poly.pdbx_seq_one_letter_code
_entity_poly.pdbx_strand_id
1 'polypeptide(L)'
;MISELAEGPQQTFTGFVRHWLRLLSEDRLPEACGLLDEPNRYGIVWTPELIRRVVAETFDSQTLFYLAHPEGPRFTDPSALPEAGQQDETFDRFDDGNGYRLDYPVPLNGEGSDLTAQFEFRARPGGYAAILDDLHVL
;
A
#
# COMPACT_ATOMS: atom_id res chain seq x y z
N MET A 1 -9.76 -11.52 0.29
CA MET A 1 -11.08 -11.00 0.72
C MET A 1 -11.13 -10.95 2.24
N ILE A 2 -11.52 -9.80 2.80
CA ILE A 2 -11.60 -9.55 4.25
C ILE A 2 -13.02 -9.87 4.73
N SER A 3 -13.19 -10.95 5.47
CA SER A 3 -14.52 -11.56 5.72
C SER A 3 -15.32 -10.94 6.86
N GLU A 4 -14.67 -10.42 7.90
CA GLU A 4 -15.32 -9.81 9.07
C GLU A 4 -14.51 -8.62 9.60
N LEU A 5 -15.19 -7.53 9.92
CA LEU A 5 -14.61 -6.38 10.61
C LEU A 5 -14.75 -6.60 12.13
N ALA A 6 -13.83 -7.38 12.72
CA ALA A 6 -13.80 -7.61 14.16
C ALA A 6 -13.54 -6.32 14.96
N GLU A 7 -12.82 -5.39 14.33
CA GLU A 7 -12.57 -4.03 14.76
C GLU A 7 -13.23 -3.05 13.77
N GLY A 8 -13.18 -1.73 14.03
CA GLY A 8 -13.71 -0.74 13.09
C GLY A 8 -13.07 -0.84 11.68
N PRO A 9 -13.74 -0.35 10.62
CA PRO A 9 -13.23 -0.44 9.24
C PRO A 9 -11.81 0.09 9.10
N GLN A 10 -11.52 1.29 9.62
CA GLN A 10 -10.19 1.90 9.54
C GLN A 10 -9.11 1.00 10.14
N GLN A 11 -9.30 0.53 11.37
CA GLN A 11 -8.31 -0.32 12.05
C GLN A 11 -8.06 -1.63 11.29
N THR A 12 -9.12 -2.24 10.75
CA THR A 12 -9.02 -3.47 9.96
C THR A 12 -8.22 -3.24 8.68
N PHE A 13 -8.51 -2.16 7.96
CA PHE A 13 -7.87 -1.85 6.67
C PHE A 13 -6.43 -1.34 6.82
N THR A 14 -6.16 -0.51 7.82
CA THR A 14 -4.77 -0.16 8.20
C THR A 14 -3.98 -1.40 8.59
N GLY A 15 -4.59 -2.33 9.34
CA GLY A 15 -3.97 -3.63 9.67
C GLY A 15 -3.63 -4.45 8.42
N PHE A 16 -4.52 -4.49 7.44
CA PHE A 16 -4.29 -5.13 6.15
C PHE A 16 -3.11 -4.50 5.39
N VAL A 17 -3.10 -3.17 5.23
CA VAL A 17 -2.03 -2.48 4.49
C VAL A 17 -0.67 -2.64 5.17
N ARG A 18 -0.63 -2.58 6.52
CA ARG A 18 0.61 -2.85 7.27
C ARG A 18 1.11 -4.27 7.09
N HIS A 19 0.20 -5.26 7.03
CA HIS A 19 0.60 -6.62 6.72
C HIS A 19 1.14 -6.75 5.29
N TRP A 20 0.49 -6.10 4.32
CA TRP A 20 0.93 -6.07 2.93
C TRP A 20 2.34 -5.44 2.79
N LEU A 21 2.58 -4.30 3.45
CA LEU A 21 3.90 -3.65 3.47
C LEU A 21 4.98 -4.52 4.13
N ARG A 22 4.65 -5.23 5.22
CA ARG A 22 5.59 -6.17 5.84
C ARG A 22 6.03 -7.25 4.86
N LEU A 23 5.11 -7.82 4.08
CA LEU A 23 5.45 -8.80 3.04
C LEU A 23 6.40 -8.20 1.99
N LEU A 24 6.19 -6.96 1.58
CA LEU A 24 7.11 -6.28 0.66
C LEU A 24 8.50 -6.07 1.26
N SER A 25 8.59 -5.68 2.54
CA SER A 25 9.87 -5.52 3.24
C SER A 25 10.64 -6.84 3.42
N GLU A 26 9.93 -7.97 3.44
CA GLU A 26 10.48 -9.33 3.53
C GLU A 26 10.82 -9.92 2.13
N ASP A 27 10.74 -9.15 1.04
CA ASP A 27 10.86 -9.58 -0.36
C ASP A 27 9.83 -10.67 -0.78
N ARG A 28 8.70 -10.74 -0.08
CA ARG A 28 7.58 -11.67 -0.34
C ARG A 28 6.52 -11.06 -1.24
N LEU A 29 6.95 -10.42 -2.33
CA LEU A 29 6.05 -9.74 -3.27
C LEU A 29 4.95 -10.65 -3.86
N PRO A 30 5.21 -11.93 -4.21
CA PRO A 30 4.15 -12.80 -4.71
C PRO A 30 3.01 -12.99 -3.71
N GLU A 31 3.34 -13.06 -2.42
CA GLU A 31 2.35 -13.20 -1.35
C GLU A 31 1.59 -11.90 -1.13
N ALA A 32 2.28 -10.75 -1.17
CA ALA A 32 1.66 -9.43 -1.10
C ALA A 32 0.66 -9.22 -2.26
N CYS A 33 1.05 -9.59 -3.49
CA CYS A 33 0.15 -9.52 -4.65
C CYS A 33 -1.04 -10.49 -4.52
N GLY A 34 -0.83 -11.66 -3.89
CA GLY A 34 -1.90 -12.62 -3.61
C GLY A 34 -2.95 -12.15 -2.60
N LEU A 35 -2.68 -11.06 -1.86
CA LEU A 35 -3.67 -10.40 -1.00
C LEU A 35 -4.62 -9.47 -1.76
N LEU A 36 -4.30 -9.12 -3.01
CA LEU A 36 -5.11 -8.24 -3.86
C LEU A 36 -6.18 -9.06 -4.59
N ASP A 37 -7.44 -8.72 -4.36
CA ASP A 37 -8.57 -9.52 -4.80
C ASP A 37 -8.99 -9.24 -6.25
N GLU A 38 -8.81 -7.99 -6.71
CA GLU A 38 -9.31 -7.51 -8.00
C GLU A 38 -8.30 -6.55 -8.65
N PRO A 39 -8.31 -6.43 -10.00
CA PRO A 39 -7.59 -5.34 -10.66
C PRO A 39 -8.13 -3.97 -10.24
N ASN A 40 -7.30 -2.94 -10.35
CA ASN A 40 -7.75 -1.57 -10.11
C ASN A 40 -8.74 -1.08 -11.18
N ARG A 41 -9.27 0.13 -11.01
CA ARG A 41 -10.22 0.76 -11.95
C ARG A 41 -9.70 0.92 -13.39
N TYR A 42 -8.39 0.84 -13.59
CA TYR A 42 -7.74 0.90 -14.90
C TYR A 42 -7.49 -0.49 -15.51
N GLY A 43 -7.93 -1.56 -14.83
CA GLY A 43 -7.72 -2.94 -15.25
C GLY A 43 -6.32 -3.47 -14.95
N ILE A 44 -5.53 -2.78 -14.12
CA ILE A 44 -4.17 -3.19 -13.77
C ILE A 44 -4.23 -4.32 -12.73
N VAL A 45 -3.59 -5.43 -13.07
CA VAL A 45 -3.28 -6.52 -12.14
C VAL A 45 -1.87 -6.31 -11.62
N TRP A 46 -1.74 -6.02 -10.33
CA TRP A 46 -0.43 -5.81 -9.72
C TRP A 46 0.35 -7.12 -9.61
N THR A 47 1.59 -7.06 -10.10
CA THR A 47 2.55 -8.16 -10.09
C THR A 47 3.81 -7.71 -9.37
N PRO A 48 4.64 -8.64 -8.86
CA PRO A 48 5.94 -8.30 -8.28
C PRO A 48 6.80 -7.41 -9.19
N GLU A 49 6.81 -7.72 -10.49
CA GLU A 49 7.56 -6.99 -11.51
C GLU A 49 7.01 -5.58 -11.69
N LEU A 50 5.69 -5.41 -11.69
CA LEU A 50 5.05 -4.11 -11.84
C LEU A 50 5.29 -3.21 -10.62
N ILE A 51 5.14 -3.75 -9.40
CA ILE A 51 5.41 -3.00 -8.17
C ILE A 51 6.85 -2.51 -8.16
N ARG A 52 7.81 -3.40 -8.42
CA ARG A 52 9.24 -3.04 -8.48
C ARG A 52 9.52 -1.99 -9.54
N ARG A 53 8.92 -2.12 -10.73
CA ARG A 53 9.09 -1.16 -11.81
C ARG A 53 8.55 0.22 -11.43
N VAL A 54 7.31 0.31 -10.97
CA VAL A 54 6.69 1.58 -10.58
C VAL A 54 7.52 2.28 -9.51
N VAL A 55 7.93 1.57 -8.46
CA VAL A 55 8.73 2.17 -7.39
C VAL A 55 10.12 2.60 -7.88
N ALA A 56 10.78 1.83 -8.75
CA ALA A 56 12.06 2.21 -9.33
C ALA A 56 11.98 3.39 -10.30
N GLU A 57 10.89 3.51 -11.07
CA GLU A 57 10.62 4.65 -11.97
C GLU A 57 10.27 5.90 -11.17
N THR A 58 9.51 5.77 -10.08
CA THR A 58 9.17 6.86 -9.17
C THR A 58 10.40 7.44 -8.46
N PHE A 59 11.35 6.59 -8.07
CA PHE A 59 12.59 6.97 -7.38
C PHE A 59 13.82 6.74 -8.25
N ASP A 60 13.77 7.26 -9.47
CA ASP A 60 14.87 7.13 -10.43
C ASP A 60 16.09 7.99 -10.04
N SER A 61 17.16 7.86 -10.85
CA SER A 61 18.43 8.56 -10.65
C SER A 61 18.38 10.09 -10.64
N GLN A 62 17.24 10.68 -11.02
CA GLN A 62 17.03 12.13 -11.03
C GLN A 62 16.38 12.65 -9.74
N THR A 63 15.86 11.75 -8.89
CA THR A 63 15.19 12.12 -7.63
C THR A 63 16.17 12.39 -6.50
N LEU A 64 15.81 13.29 -5.58
CA LEU A 64 16.57 13.53 -4.35
C LEU A 64 16.69 12.27 -3.50
N PHE A 65 15.63 11.45 -3.48
CA PHE A 65 15.62 10.16 -2.79
C PHE A 65 16.73 9.25 -3.31
N TYR A 66 16.88 9.08 -4.63
CA TYR A 66 17.94 8.26 -5.19
C TYR A 66 19.34 8.82 -4.90
N LEU A 67 19.51 10.14 -4.88
CA LEU A 67 20.79 10.75 -4.52
C LEU A 67 21.19 10.43 -3.07
N ALA A 68 20.22 10.29 -2.16
CA ALA A 68 20.44 9.83 -0.79
C ALA A 68 20.59 8.30 -0.68
N HIS A 69 19.90 7.56 -1.55
CA HIS A 69 19.82 6.09 -1.58
C HIS A 69 20.20 5.52 -2.95
N PRO A 70 21.49 5.56 -3.35
CA PRO A 70 21.93 5.08 -4.67
C PRO A 70 21.77 3.56 -4.83
N GLU A 71 21.58 2.81 -3.75
CA GLU A 71 21.21 1.40 -3.74
C GLU A 71 19.77 1.13 -4.23
N GLY A 72 18.98 2.18 -4.39
CA GLY A 72 17.58 2.15 -4.81
C GLY A 72 16.58 2.00 -3.65
N PRO A 73 15.28 2.18 -3.95
CA PRO A 73 14.22 2.09 -2.97
C PRO A 73 14.04 0.67 -2.42
N ARG A 74 13.89 0.57 -1.10
CA ARG A 74 13.64 -0.70 -0.38
C ARG A 74 12.51 -0.50 0.62
N PHE A 75 11.46 -1.32 0.52
CA PHE A 75 10.35 -1.28 1.46
C PHE A 75 10.82 -1.51 2.90
N THR A 76 10.31 -0.69 3.81
CA THR A 76 10.56 -0.81 5.25
C THR A 76 9.33 -1.35 5.96
N ASP A 77 9.51 -2.24 6.93
CA ASP A 77 8.39 -2.69 7.78
C ASP A 77 7.86 -1.48 8.58
N PRO A 78 6.56 -1.12 8.47
CA PRO A 78 6.01 0.02 9.18
C PRO A 78 6.08 -0.13 10.72
N SER A 79 6.27 -1.34 11.26
CA SER A 79 6.51 -1.56 12.69
C SER A 79 7.90 -1.10 13.17
N ALA A 80 8.88 -0.96 12.26
CA ALA A 80 10.20 -0.43 12.56
C ALA A 80 10.21 1.11 12.71
N LEU A 81 9.16 1.79 12.22
CA LEU A 81 8.99 3.24 12.26
C LEU A 81 7.63 3.62 12.86
N PRO A 82 7.42 3.41 14.17
CA PRO A 82 6.12 3.61 14.80
C PRO A 82 5.60 5.06 14.71
N GLU A 83 6.50 6.03 14.54
CA GLU A 83 6.17 7.45 14.40
C GLU A 83 5.88 7.85 12.94
N ALA A 84 6.52 7.22 11.94
CA ALA A 84 6.37 7.60 10.52
C ALA A 84 5.12 6.99 9.86
N GLY A 85 4.63 5.83 10.32
CA GLY A 85 3.53 5.10 9.69
C GLY A 85 2.11 5.52 10.11
N GLN A 86 1.94 6.62 10.86
CA GLN A 86 0.63 7.04 11.39
C GLN A 86 0.26 8.50 11.13
N GLN A 87 1.20 9.36 10.75
CA GLN A 87 0.95 10.81 10.76
C GLN A 87 0.20 11.33 9.54
N ASP A 88 0.17 10.58 8.43
CA ASP A 88 -0.36 11.07 7.15
C ASP A 88 -1.28 10.05 6.43
N GLU A 89 -1.81 9.03 7.12
CA GLU A 89 -2.82 8.17 6.50
C GLU A 89 -4.15 8.93 6.31
N THR A 90 -4.74 8.82 5.11
CA THR A 90 -6.08 9.36 4.84
C THR A 90 -7.06 8.21 4.67
N PHE A 91 -8.15 8.23 5.43
CA PHE A 91 -9.17 7.19 5.42
C PHE A 91 -10.56 7.76 5.16
N ASP A 92 -11.14 7.40 4.02
CA ASP A 92 -12.44 7.90 3.58
C ASP A 92 -13.42 6.75 3.31
N ARG A 93 -14.69 6.98 3.60
CA ARG A 93 -15.78 6.12 3.12
C ARG A 93 -16.28 6.67 1.78
N PHE A 94 -16.55 5.79 0.81
CA PHE A 94 -17.17 6.24 -0.45
C PHE A 94 -18.60 6.75 -0.22
N ASP A 95 -18.99 7.78 -0.98
CA ASP A 95 -20.31 8.41 -0.91
C ASP A 95 -21.46 7.44 -1.22
N ASP A 96 -21.20 6.45 -2.09
CA ASP A 96 -22.16 5.39 -2.44
C ASP A 96 -22.31 4.32 -1.33
N GLY A 97 -21.50 4.42 -0.27
CA GLY A 97 -21.46 3.50 0.85
C GLY A 97 -20.83 2.14 0.55
N ASN A 98 -20.33 1.89 -0.66
CA ASN A 98 -19.86 0.58 -1.13
C ASN A 98 -18.38 0.29 -0.84
N GLY A 99 -17.81 0.94 0.17
CA GLY A 99 -16.43 0.69 0.56
C GLY A 99 -15.72 1.89 1.15
N TYR A 100 -14.40 1.77 1.15
CA TYR A 100 -13.49 2.73 1.76
C TYR A 100 -12.26 2.92 0.86
N ARG A 101 -11.63 4.09 0.98
CA ARG A 101 -10.31 4.39 0.45
C ARG A 101 -9.35 4.60 1.61
N LEU A 102 -8.15 4.07 1.48
CA LEU A 102 -7.04 4.29 2.41
C LEU A 102 -5.80 4.68 1.61
N ASP A 103 -5.32 5.89 1.83
CA ASP A 103 -4.03 6.36 1.35
C ASP A 103 -3.04 6.18 2.49
N TYR A 104 -2.09 5.27 2.31
CA TYR A 104 -1.13 4.90 3.36
C TYR A 104 0.30 5.28 2.97
N PRO A 105 1.00 6.10 3.78
CA PRO A 105 2.41 6.43 3.55
C PRO A 105 3.29 5.17 3.59
N VAL A 106 4.13 5.00 2.59
CA VAL A 106 5.01 3.84 2.44
C VAL A 106 6.41 4.22 2.90
N PRO A 107 6.91 3.66 4.00
CA PRO A 107 8.28 3.90 4.42
C PRO A 107 9.27 3.13 3.53
N LEU A 108 10.36 3.80 3.16
CA LEU A 108 11.43 3.26 2.33
C LEU A 108 12.78 3.48 3.02
N ASN A 109 13.71 2.54 2.85
CA ASN A 109 15.10 2.63 3.30
C ASN A 109 15.30 3.01 4.79
N GLY A 110 14.35 2.67 5.67
CA GLY A 110 14.42 2.98 7.10
C GLY A 110 13.90 4.37 7.47
N GLU A 111 13.25 5.08 6.55
CA GLU A 111 12.68 6.40 6.78
C GLU A 111 11.26 6.54 6.18
N GLY A 112 10.57 7.63 6.53
CA GLY A 112 9.35 8.03 5.83
C GLY A 112 9.69 8.44 4.39
N SER A 113 8.78 8.19 3.45
CA SER A 113 8.95 8.60 2.06
C SER A 113 7.67 9.21 1.53
N ASP A 114 7.76 9.94 0.41
CA ASP A 114 6.57 10.52 -0.24
C ASP A 114 5.75 9.47 -1.02
N LEU A 115 6.21 8.20 -1.08
CA LEU A 115 5.46 7.12 -1.71
C LEU A 115 4.21 6.82 -0.90
N THR A 116 3.07 6.78 -1.57
CA THR A 116 1.77 6.46 -0.99
C THR A 116 1.17 5.25 -1.70
N ALA A 117 0.67 4.30 -0.91
CA ALA A 117 -0.12 3.19 -1.39
C ALA A 117 -1.60 3.51 -1.21
N GLN A 118 -2.29 3.70 -2.32
CA GLN A 118 -3.72 3.97 -2.34
C GLN A 118 -4.48 2.65 -2.50
N PHE A 119 -5.23 2.28 -1.48
CA PHE A 119 -6.09 1.10 -1.48
C PHE A 119 -7.56 1.48 -1.55
N GLU A 120 -8.32 0.71 -2.31
CA GLU A 120 -9.77 0.65 -2.19
C GLU A 120 -10.19 -0.68 -1.55
N PHE A 121 -11.09 -0.60 -0.58
CA PHE A 121 -11.74 -1.75 0.04
C PHE A 121 -13.20 -1.75 -0.37
N ARG A 122 -13.53 -2.54 -1.40
CA ARG A 122 -14.86 -2.55 -2.01
C ARG A 122 -15.73 -3.63 -1.38
N ALA A 123 -16.94 -3.27 -0.96
CA ALA A 123 -17.89 -4.22 -0.40
C ALA A 123 -18.25 -5.32 -1.42
N ARG A 124 -18.24 -6.57 -0.98
CA ARG A 124 -18.64 -7.76 -1.74
C ARG A 124 -19.50 -8.67 -0.85
N PRO A 125 -20.27 -9.61 -1.42
CA PRO A 125 -20.93 -10.63 -0.62
C PRO A 125 -19.91 -11.37 0.25
N GLY A 126 -20.06 -11.26 1.57
CA GLY A 126 -19.18 -11.93 2.53
C GLY A 126 -17.92 -11.17 2.94
N GLY A 127 -17.75 -9.89 2.57
CA GLY A 127 -16.61 -9.11 3.03
C GLY A 127 -16.24 -7.90 2.19
N TYR A 128 -14.95 -7.55 2.19
CA TYR A 128 -14.36 -6.53 1.34
C TYR A 128 -13.29 -7.13 0.42
N ALA A 129 -13.33 -6.75 -0.85
CA ALA A 129 -12.24 -6.96 -1.79
C ALA A 129 -11.18 -5.88 -1.59
N ALA A 130 -9.92 -6.28 -1.41
CA ALA A 130 -8.79 -5.37 -1.33
C ALA A 130 -8.21 -5.11 -2.72
N ILE A 131 -8.13 -3.84 -3.11
CA ILE A 131 -7.67 -3.39 -4.41
C ILE A 131 -6.57 -2.37 -4.18
N LEU A 132 -5.37 -2.63 -4.69
CA LEU A 132 -4.34 -1.59 -4.78
C LEU A 132 -4.70 -0.72 -5.99
N ASP A 133 -5.19 0.48 -5.75
CA ASP A 133 -5.60 1.38 -6.83
C ASP A 133 -4.38 2.04 -7.47
N ASP A 134 -3.44 2.51 -6.65
CA ASP A 134 -2.24 3.19 -7.13
C ASP A 134 -1.04 3.10 -6.17
N LEU A 135 0.16 3.30 -6.72
CA LEU A 135 1.42 3.52 -6.02
C LEU A 135 2.07 4.79 -6.60
N HIS A 136 1.96 5.91 -5.89
CA HIS A 136 2.35 7.22 -6.41
C HIS A 136 2.98 8.09 -5.33
N VAL A 137 3.56 9.22 -5.74
CA VAL A 137 4.06 10.26 -4.84
C VAL A 137 3.03 11.38 -4.76
N LEU A 138 2.75 11.88 -3.54
CA LEU A 138 1.87 13.02 -3.29
C LEU A 138 2.62 14.36 -3.25
#